data_AF-A0A413HYU5-F1
#
_entry.id   AF-A0A413HYU5-F1
#
_cell.length_a   1.000
_cell.length_b   1.000
_cell.length_c   1.000
_cell.angle_alpha   90.00
_cell.angle_beta   90.00
_cell.angle_gamma   90.00
#
_symmetry.space_group_name_H-M   'P 1'
#
loop_
_entity.id
_entity.type
_entity.pdbx_description
1 polymer ?
#
loop_
_entity_poly.entity_id
_entity_poly.type
_entity_poly.pdbx_seq_one_letter_code
_entity_poly.pdbx_strand_id
1 'polypeptide(L)'
;MKKGKILGLAVLIMGLLSGCEKFEPEETAVSVNQKGQVVSYVKESFDKDYYSSDELEASIDQAILDYNTAGGSENVKKKKFEVKDQNAELTMSYASGDDYSKFNQVTFFTGDVLTAYQAGYDFSGKFQSVEKGQVTGADVTGNDILNSYNYGLVILTEPILVKVPGNIVYASDNVEITGKKSARVLSEAEAGAEAQEPETNEDGAISLSPVSSGSAKETEGSTAALAYILYE
;
A
#
# COMPACT_ATOMS: atom_id res chain seq x y z
N MET A 1 -1.62 69.47 -11.14
CA MET A 1 -0.40 69.57 -10.33
C MET A 1 -0.62 68.85 -9.01
N LYS A 2 0.24 67.87 -8.69
CA LYS A 2 0.56 67.30 -7.36
C LYS A 2 -0.61 66.77 -6.49
N LYS A 3 -0.54 65.67 -5.75
CA LYS A 3 0.32 64.48 -5.56
C LYS A 3 -0.34 63.82 -4.33
N GLY A 4 -0.55 62.51 -4.33
CA GLY A 4 -1.06 61.82 -3.13
C GLY A 4 -1.08 60.31 -3.30
N LYS A 5 0.11 59.72 -3.43
CA LYS A 5 0.30 58.26 -3.44
C LYS A 5 0.16 57.75 -1.99
N ILE A 6 -0.84 56.91 -1.72
CA ILE A 6 -0.80 55.99 -0.58
C ILE A 6 -0.61 54.60 -1.16
N LEU A 7 0.60 54.09 -0.98
CA LEU A 7 1.05 52.76 -1.36
C LEU A 7 0.55 51.78 -0.28
N GLY A 8 -0.52 51.06 -0.56
CA GLY A 8 -0.94 49.91 0.23
C GLY A 8 -0.17 48.67 -0.23
N LEU A 9 0.87 48.28 0.52
CA LEU A 9 1.55 47.01 0.32
C LEU A 9 0.63 45.88 0.83
N ALA A 10 -0.21 45.33 -0.04
CA ALA A 10 -0.92 44.09 0.23
C ALA A 10 0.10 42.95 0.16
N VAL A 11 0.60 42.50 1.31
CA VAL A 11 1.36 41.25 1.44
C VAL A 11 0.39 40.12 1.11
N LEU A 12 0.45 39.66 -0.14
CA LEU A 12 -0.29 38.49 -0.60
C LEU A 12 0.40 37.27 0.02
N ILE A 13 -0.08 36.85 1.19
CA ILE A 13 0.24 35.52 1.73
C ILE A 13 -0.42 34.53 0.78
N MET A 14 0.32 34.10 -0.24
CA MET A 14 0.04 32.87 -0.97
C MET A 14 0.17 31.74 0.05
N GLY A 15 -0.93 31.45 0.74
CA GLY A 15 -1.11 30.18 1.39
C GLY A 15 -0.92 29.12 0.31
N LEU A 16 0.26 28.49 0.32
CA LEU A 16 0.45 27.19 -0.28
C LEU A 16 -0.53 26.28 0.45
N LEU A 17 -1.75 26.20 -0.08
CA LEU A 17 -2.64 25.07 0.14
C LEU A 17 -1.93 23.89 -0.53
N SER A 18 -0.89 23.37 0.13
CA SER A 18 -0.45 22.00 -0.06
C SER A 18 -1.67 21.18 0.32
N GLY A 19 -2.50 20.89 -0.69
CA GLY A 19 -3.64 20.03 -0.55
C GLY A 19 -3.12 18.71 -0.04
N CYS A 20 -3.35 18.45 1.25
CA CYS A 20 -3.40 17.08 1.72
C CYS A 20 -4.51 16.43 0.91
N GLU A 21 -4.17 15.76 -0.20
CA GLU A 21 -5.10 14.86 -0.86
C GLU A 21 -5.67 13.95 0.22
N LYS A 22 -6.98 13.97 0.36
CA LYS A 22 -7.67 13.15 1.34
C LYS A 22 -7.52 11.69 0.88
N PHE A 23 -7.01 10.84 1.76
CA PHE A 23 -6.88 9.42 1.50
C PHE A 23 -8.25 8.76 1.69
N GLU A 24 -8.99 8.59 0.59
CA GLU A 24 -10.32 7.97 0.52
C GLU A 24 -10.36 6.99 -0.67
N PRO A 25 -9.72 5.83 -0.56
CA PRO A 25 -9.72 4.81 -1.62
C PRO A 25 -11.08 4.10 -1.70
N GLU A 26 -11.34 3.43 -2.84
CA GLU A 26 -12.58 2.66 -3.05
C GLU A 26 -12.49 1.20 -2.58
N GLU A 27 -11.27 0.72 -2.37
CA GLU A 27 -10.87 -0.63 -1.96
C GLU A 27 -9.87 -0.57 -0.80
N THR A 28 -9.56 -1.73 -0.20
CA THR A 28 -8.57 -1.83 0.89
C THR A 28 -7.21 -1.32 0.44
N ALA A 29 -6.66 -0.38 1.20
CA ALA A 29 -5.44 0.30 0.83
C ALA A 29 -4.66 0.85 2.03
N VAL A 30 -3.39 1.13 1.81
CA VAL A 30 -2.53 1.87 2.74
C VAL A 30 -1.93 3.10 2.06
N SER A 31 -1.72 4.15 2.84
CA SER A 31 -0.92 5.31 2.45
C SER A 31 0.23 5.52 3.42
N VAL A 32 1.41 5.71 2.86
CA VAL A 32 2.63 6.08 3.60
C VAL A 32 2.94 7.55 3.34
N ASN A 33 3.31 8.28 4.39
CA ASN A 33 3.76 9.67 4.26
C ASN A 33 5.30 9.78 4.33
N GLN A 34 5.83 10.98 4.08
CA GLN A 34 7.28 11.25 4.10
C GLN A 34 7.98 10.94 5.43
N LYS A 35 7.22 10.78 6.53
CA LYS A 35 7.74 10.46 7.86
C LYS A 35 7.61 8.96 8.19
N GLY A 36 7.16 8.13 7.24
CA GLY A 36 6.91 6.70 7.47
C GLY A 36 5.65 6.40 8.28
N GLN A 37 4.78 7.40 8.53
CA GLN A 37 3.48 7.13 9.15
C GLN A 37 2.57 6.46 8.13
N VAL A 38 1.74 5.53 8.61
CA VAL A 38 0.82 4.74 7.78
C VAL A 38 -0.61 5.11 8.12
N VAL A 39 -1.44 5.27 7.09
CA VAL A 39 -2.90 5.28 7.23
C VAL A 39 -3.42 4.09 6.45
N SER A 40 -4.21 3.23 7.08
CA SER A 40 -4.91 2.15 6.38
C SER A 40 -6.38 2.48 6.24
N TYR A 41 -6.94 2.00 5.15
CA TYR A 41 -8.37 1.91 4.91
C TYR A 41 -8.66 0.44 4.56
N VAL A 42 -9.55 -0.17 5.33
CA VAL A 42 -10.00 -1.55 5.12
C VAL A 42 -11.48 -1.49 4.77
N LYS A 43 -11.86 -2.19 3.71
CA LYS A 43 -13.25 -2.35 3.29
C LYS A 43 -13.51 -3.81 3.03
N GLU A 44 -14.39 -4.40 3.84
CA GLU A 44 -14.73 -5.82 3.75
C GLU A 44 -16.23 -6.04 3.79
N SER A 45 -16.68 -7.14 3.18
CA SER A 45 -18.07 -7.57 3.21
C SER A 45 -18.52 -7.80 4.65
N PHE A 46 -19.63 -7.18 5.02
CA PHE A 46 -20.29 -7.26 6.31
C PHE A 46 -21.78 -7.54 6.08
N ASP A 47 -22.06 -8.62 5.36
CA ASP A 47 -23.36 -8.98 4.78
C ASP A 47 -24.08 -10.09 5.54
N LYS A 48 -23.48 -10.63 6.61
CA LYS A 48 -24.08 -11.72 7.39
C LYS A 48 -24.90 -11.16 8.54
N ASP A 49 -26.15 -11.61 8.63
CA ASP A 49 -27.09 -11.17 9.68
C ASP A 49 -26.62 -11.44 11.11
N TYR A 50 -25.69 -12.39 11.30
CA TYR A 50 -25.11 -12.71 12.60
C TYR A 50 -23.90 -11.84 12.95
N TYR A 51 -23.45 -10.95 12.06
CA TYR A 51 -22.39 -9.99 12.38
C TYR A 51 -22.95 -8.82 13.20
N SER A 52 -22.23 -8.44 14.25
CA SER A 52 -22.56 -7.30 15.09
C SER A 52 -21.52 -6.19 14.89
N SER A 53 -21.96 -5.04 14.37
CA SER A 53 -21.10 -3.86 14.18
C SER A 53 -20.52 -3.38 15.51
N ASP A 54 -21.32 -3.39 16.57
CA ASP A 54 -20.92 -2.93 17.91
C ASP A 54 -19.86 -3.86 18.52
N GLU A 55 -19.99 -5.18 18.33
CA GLU A 55 -19.00 -6.14 18.82
C GLU A 55 -17.68 -6.03 18.03
N LEU A 56 -17.77 -5.84 16.71
CA LEU A 56 -16.59 -5.60 15.88
C LEU A 56 -15.87 -4.31 16.32
N GLU A 57 -16.60 -3.21 16.49
CA GLU A 57 -16.02 -1.94 16.92
C GLU A 57 -15.38 -2.04 18.31
N ALA A 58 -16.05 -2.69 19.26
CA ALA A 58 -15.53 -2.92 20.60
C ALA A 58 -14.24 -3.76 20.56
N SER A 59 -14.17 -4.78 19.70
CA SER A 59 -12.96 -5.60 19.53
C SER A 59 -11.78 -4.81 18.96
N ILE A 60 -12.05 -3.91 18.00
CA ILE A 60 -11.05 -2.99 17.43
C ILE A 60 -10.53 -2.05 18.51
N ASP A 61 -11.43 -1.45 19.29
CA ASP A 61 -11.06 -0.51 20.35
C ASP A 61 -10.24 -1.19 21.45
N GLN A 62 -10.59 -2.42 21.81
CA GLN A 62 -9.82 -3.20 22.79
C GLN A 62 -8.42 -3.53 22.26
N ALA A 63 -8.28 -3.97 21.01
CA ALA A 63 -6.97 -4.26 20.42
C ALA A 63 -6.06 -3.02 20.40
N ILE A 64 -6.61 -1.85 20.05
CA ILE A 64 -5.89 -0.57 20.08
C ILE A 64 -5.43 -0.23 21.50
N LEU A 65 -6.33 -0.38 22.48
CA LEU A 65 -6.02 -0.11 23.88
C LEU A 65 -4.89 -1.01 24.38
N ASP A 66 -4.96 -2.32 24.10
CA ASP A 66 -3.98 -3.30 24.55
C ASP A 66 -2.60 -3.02 23.95
N TYR A 67 -2.53 -2.77 22.64
CA TYR A 67 -1.28 -2.45 21.94
C TYR A 67 -0.63 -1.17 22.51
N ASN A 68 -1.39 -0.08 22.59
CA ASN A 68 -0.86 1.20 23.06
C ASN A 68 -0.49 1.18 24.54
N THR A 69 -1.22 0.42 25.37
CA THR A 69 -0.91 0.23 26.78
C THR A 69 0.41 -0.53 26.95
N ALA A 70 0.61 -1.60 26.18
CA ALA A 70 1.86 -2.36 26.19
C ALA A 70 3.06 -1.52 25.72
N GLY A 71 2.87 -0.68 24.70
CA GLY A 71 3.91 0.19 24.15
C GLY A 71 4.15 1.51 24.92
N GLY A 72 3.26 1.89 25.85
CA GLY A 72 3.35 3.14 26.62
C GLY A 72 3.19 4.42 25.79
N SER A 73 2.66 4.33 24.57
CA SER A 73 2.46 5.45 23.64
C SER A 73 1.25 5.21 22.74
N GLU A 74 0.57 6.28 22.32
CA GLU A 74 -0.60 6.20 21.44
C GLU A 74 -0.20 6.11 19.95
N ASN A 75 0.48 5.03 19.57
CA ASN A 75 1.01 4.86 18.21
C ASN A 75 -0.04 4.39 17.21
N VAL A 76 -1.10 3.71 17.65
CA VAL A 76 -2.18 3.20 16.80
C VAL A 76 -3.48 3.90 17.16
N LYS A 77 -4.22 4.38 16.16
CA LYS A 77 -5.48 5.12 16.37
C LYS A 77 -6.55 4.75 15.35
N LYS A 78 -7.76 4.44 15.83
CA LYS A 78 -8.97 4.43 15.00
C LYS A 78 -9.32 5.86 14.59
N LYS A 79 -9.48 6.08 13.29
CA LYS A 79 -9.93 7.37 12.71
C LYS A 79 -11.41 7.35 12.42
N LYS A 80 -11.88 6.24 11.85
CA LYS A 80 -13.27 6.04 11.48
C LYS A 80 -13.56 4.55 11.46
N PHE A 81 -14.73 4.17 11.95
CA PHE A 81 -15.33 2.88 11.70
C PHE A 81 -16.79 3.13 11.34
N GLU A 82 -17.27 2.48 10.28
CA GLU A 82 -18.68 2.50 9.91
C GLU A 82 -19.06 1.21 9.18
N VAL A 83 -20.31 0.79 9.33
CA VAL A 83 -20.91 -0.23 8.47
C VAL A 83 -21.92 0.47 7.57
N LYS A 84 -21.72 0.38 6.26
CA LYS A 84 -22.62 0.92 5.23
C LYS A 84 -22.63 0.02 4.01
N ASP A 85 -23.77 -0.05 3.32
CA ASP A 85 -23.92 -0.84 2.09
C ASP A 85 -23.45 -2.30 2.22
N GLN A 86 -23.71 -2.93 3.38
CA GLN A 86 -23.24 -4.29 3.73
C GLN A 86 -21.71 -4.44 3.71
N ASN A 87 -20.97 -3.36 3.94
CA ASN A 87 -19.52 -3.38 4.10
C ASN A 87 -19.13 -2.74 5.44
N ALA A 88 -18.14 -3.33 6.11
CA ALA A 88 -17.44 -2.69 7.21
C ALA A 88 -16.27 -1.89 6.64
N GLU A 89 -16.20 -0.61 6.99
CA GLU A 89 -15.14 0.29 6.57
C GLU A 89 -14.40 0.82 7.79
N LEU A 90 -13.10 0.56 7.86
CA LEU A 90 -12.24 0.93 8.96
C LEU A 90 -11.07 1.78 8.44
N THR A 91 -10.88 2.95 9.02
CA THR A 91 -9.68 3.78 8.80
C THR A 91 -8.86 3.84 10.08
N MET A 92 -7.60 3.46 9.99
CA MET A 92 -6.64 3.47 11.10
C MET A 92 -5.42 4.32 10.75
N SER A 93 -4.76 4.89 11.76
CA SER A 93 -3.43 5.49 11.60
C SER A 93 -2.42 4.86 12.53
N TYR A 94 -1.20 4.70 12.04
CA TYR A 94 -0.06 4.11 12.72
C TYR A 94 1.10 5.09 12.68
N ALA A 95 1.83 5.20 13.79
CA ALA A 95 2.96 6.12 13.90
C ALA A 95 4.14 5.73 12.99
N SER A 96 4.26 4.45 12.64
CA SER A 96 5.31 3.92 11.76
C SER A 96 4.84 2.67 11.00
N GLY A 97 5.60 2.26 9.99
CA GLY A 97 5.43 0.95 9.35
C GLY A 97 5.64 -0.23 10.32
N ASP A 98 6.51 -0.07 11.32
CA ASP A 98 6.73 -1.08 12.37
C ASP A 98 5.50 -1.23 13.28
N ASP A 99 4.83 -0.13 13.64
CA ASP A 99 3.57 -0.17 14.38
C ASP A 99 2.46 -0.84 13.56
N TYR A 100 2.40 -0.58 12.25
CA TYR A 100 1.47 -1.27 11.35
C TYR A 100 1.74 -2.77 11.32
N SER A 101 3.00 -3.16 11.12
CA SER A 101 3.42 -4.56 11.05
C SER A 101 3.10 -5.32 12.33
N LYS A 102 3.45 -4.76 13.50
CA LYS A 102 3.23 -5.40 14.80
C LYS A 102 1.76 -5.47 15.19
N PHE A 103 1.00 -4.39 14.95
CA PHE A 103 -0.41 -4.36 15.30
C PHE A 103 -1.23 -5.34 14.46
N ASN A 104 -0.99 -5.36 13.14
CA ASN A 104 -1.74 -6.22 12.22
C ASN A 104 -1.14 -7.63 12.08
N GLN A 105 0.05 -7.88 12.64
CA GLN A 105 0.78 -9.16 12.55
C GLN A 105 1.09 -9.57 11.11
N VAL A 106 1.48 -8.60 10.29
CA VAL A 106 1.83 -8.76 8.87
C VAL A 106 3.22 -8.21 8.60
N THR A 107 3.86 -8.62 7.50
CA THR A 107 5.09 -7.99 7.05
C THR A 107 4.78 -6.64 6.42
N PHE A 108 5.30 -5.58 7.03
CA PHE A 108 5.22 -4.23 6.48
C PHE A 108 6.45 -3.43 6.92
N PHE A 109 7.17 -2.88 5.95
CA PHE A 109 8.34 -2.04 6.18
C PHE A 109 8.18 -0.71 5.45
N THR A 110 8.60 0.36 6.12
CA THR A 110 8.77 1.69 5.54
C THR A 110 10.14 2.22 5.90
N GLY A 111 10.90 2.69 4.93
CA GLY A 111 12.23 3.25 5.17
C GLY A 111 12.90 3.63 3.87
N ASP A 112 14.23 3.67 3.86
CA ASP A 112 15.02 3.73 2.63
C ASP A 112 15.63 2.36 2.31
N VAL A 113 16.17 2.24 1.10
CA VAL A 113 16.81 1.01 0.62
C VAL A 113 17.98 0.58 1.52
N LEU A 114 18.79 1.53 1.99
CA LEU A 114 19.91 1.24 2.90
C LEU A 114 19.42 0.60 4.20
N THR A 115 18.37 1.14 4.81
CA THR A 115 17.79 0.66 6.06
C THR A 115 17.15 -0.71 5.86
N ALA A 116 16.48 -0.95 4.74
CA ALA A 116 15.94 -2.27 4.41
C ALA A 116 17.05 -3.31 4.24
N TYR A 117 18.13 -2.97 3.52
CA TYR A 117 19.29 -3.85 3.37
C TYR A 117 19.90 -4.20 4.74
N GLN A 118 20.07 -3.20 5.62
CA GLN A 118 20.56 -3.41 6.98
C GLN A 118 19.61 -4.24 7.85
N ALA A 119 18.31 -4.17 7.60
CA ALA A 119 17.30 -5.02 8.23
C ALA A 119 17.26 -6.45 7.68
N GLY A 120 18.05 -6.76 6.64
CA GLY A 120 18.21 -8.11 6.09
C GLY A 120 17.32 -8.42 4.89
N TYR A 121 16.61 -7.43 4.34
CA TYR A 121 15.90 -7.61 3.08
C TYR A 121 16.90 -7.73 1.92
N ASP A 122 16.70 -8.74 1.08
CA ASP A 122 17.43 -8.88 -0.17
C ASP A 122 16.67 -8.26 -1.35
N PHE A 123 17.41 -7.97 -2.41
CA PHE A 123 16.92 -7.38 -3.65
C PHE A 123 17.29 -8.27 -4.85
N SER A 124 17.26 -9.59 -4.65
CA SER A 124 17.63 -10.57 -5.69
C SER A 124 16.50 -10.89 -6.66
N GLY A 125 15.27 -10.44 -6.36
CA GLY A 125 14.09 -10.61 -7.19
C GLY A 125 14.12 -9.80 -8.49
N LYS A 126 13.07 -9.97 -9.30
CA LYS A 126 12.86 -9.18 -10.52
C LYS A 126 12.17 -7.87 -10.17
N PHE A 127 12.65 -6.80 -10.79
CA PHE A 127 12.09 -5.47 -10.63
C PHE A 127 11.73 -4.88 -11.99
N GLN A 128 10.71 -4.02 -11.97
CA GLN A 128 10.21 -3.24 -13.09
C GLN A 128 10.67 -1.79 -12.90
N SER A 129 11.17 -1.16 -13.96
CA SER A 129 11.42 0.28 -13.98
C SER A 129 10.13 1.04 -14.29
N VAL A 130 9.89 2.14 -13.58
CA VAL A 130 8.68 2.96 -13.68
C VAL A 130 9.04 4.39 -14.01
N GLU A 131 8.43 4.93 -15.06
CA GLU A 131 8.52 6.35 -15.39
C GLU A 131 7.13 6.93 -15.61
N LYS A 132 6.85 8.08 -14.98
CA LYS A 132 5.59 8.81 -15.13
C LYS A 132 4.34 7.93 -14.85
N GLY A 133 4.49 6.93 -13.96
CA GLY A 133 3.42 6.01 -13.58
C GLY A 133 3.16 4.89 -14.58
N GLN A 134 4.14 4.54 -15.42
CA GLN A 134 4.07 3.43 -16.37
C GLN A 134 5.36 2.64 -16.34
N VAL A 135 5.26 1.33 -16.53
CA VAL A 135 6.42 0.43 -16.67
C VAL A 135 7.14 0.71 -17.98
N THR A 136 8.47 0.84 -17.95
CA THR A 136 9.29 1.23 -19.12
C THR A 136 9.92 0.05 -19.85
N GLY A 137 9.87 -1.16 -19.26
CA GLY A 137 10.48 -2.36 -19.81
C GLY A 137 12.01 -2.39 -19.74
N ALA A 138 12.65 -1.43 -19.06
CA ALA A 138 14.09 -1.46 -18.82
C ALA A 138 14.45 -2.58 -17.83
N ASP A 139 15.56 -3.27 -18.10
CA ASP A 139 16.10 -4.26 -17.18
C ASP A 139 16.55 -3.58 -15.88
N VAL A 140 16.07 -4.09 -14.74
CA VAL A 140 16.44 -3.60 -13.40
C VAL A 140 17.08 -4.73 -12.63
N THR A 141 18.32 -4.50 -12.19
CA THR A 141 19.06 -5.44 -11.36
C THR A 141 18.96 -5.07 -9.88
N GLY A 142 19.21 -6.02 -8.99
CA GLY A 142 19.34 -5.74 -7.55
C GLY A 142 20.41 -4.68 -7.24
N ASN A 143 21.46 -4.56 -8.06
CA ASN A 143 22.46 -3.50 -7.90
C ASN A 143 21.89 -2.11 -8.24
N ASP A 144 20.98 -1.99 -9.20
CA ASP A 144 20.32 -0.71 -9.52
C ASP A 144 19.44 -0.25 -8.35
N ILE A 145 18.77 -1.22 -7.70
CA ILE A 145 18.03 -1.00 -6.47
C ILE A 145 18.96 -0.52 -5.35
N LEU A 146 20.05 -1.25 -5.09
CA LEU A 146 21.03 -0.90 -4.05
C LEU A 146 21.74 0.44 -4.29
N ASN A 147 21.96 0.83 -5.55
CA ASN A 147 22.52 2.13 -5.92
C ASN A 147 21.54 3.29 -5.68
N SER A 148 20.25 2.99 -5.52
CA SER A 148 19.18 3.95 -5.16
C SER A 148 19.02 4.03 -3.63
N TYR A 149 20.11 3.95 -2.88
CA TYR A 149 20.14 3.70 -1.43
C TYR A 149 19.33 4.68 -0.58
N ASN A 150 19.12 5.90 -1.06
CA ASN A 150 18.40 6.99 -0.38
C ASN A 150 16.94 7.14 -0.83
N TYR A 151 16.47 6.30 -1.75
CA TYR A 151 15.07 6.31 -2.18
C TYR A 151 14.20 5.66 -1.12
N GLY A 152 12.99 6.17 -0.99
CA GLY A 152 11.99 5.60 -0.09
C GLY A 152 11.52 4.24 -0.60
N LEU A 153 11.17 3.37 0.35
CA LEU A 153 10.85 1.99 0.10
C LEU A 153 9.71 1.54 1.01
N VAL A 154 8.71 0.89 0.41
CA VAL A 154 7.71 0.08 1.11
C VAL A 154 7.92 -1.38 0.75
N ILE A 155 7.95 -2.26 1.76
CA ILE A 155 7.95 -3.72 1.57
C ILE A 155 6.75 -4.29 2.30
N LEU A 156 5.96 -5.15 1.66
CA LEU A 156 4.75 -5.74 2.24
C LEU A 156 4.40 -7.09 1.60
N THR A 157 3.52 -7.85 2.26
CA THR A 157 2.98 -9.12 1.73
C THR A 157 1.50 -9.06 1.35
N GLU A 158 0.78 -8.04 1.83
CA GLU A 158 -0.67 -7.96 1.64
C GLU A 158 -1.03 -7.51 0.20
N PRO A 159 -1.98 -8.18 -0.47
CA PRO A 159 -2.42 -7.82 -1.82
C PRO A 159 -3.38 -6.62 -1.78
N ILE A 160 -2.84 -5.44 -1.51
CA ILE A 160 -3.60 -4.20 -1.29
C ILE A 160 -3.07 -3.06 -2.15
N LEU A 161 -3.88 -2.01 -2.29
CA LEU A 161 -3.45 -0.77 -2.91
C LEU A 161 -2.51 0.01 -1.97
N VAL A 162 -1.41 0.53 -2.50
CA VAL A 162 -0.40 1.29 -1.75
C VAL A 162 -0.23 2.65 -2.37
N LYS A 163 -0.36 3.72 -1.57
CA LYS A 163 -0.03 5.10 -1.94
C LYS A 163 1.23 5.56 -1.22
N VAL A 164 2.24 5.99 -1.98
CA VAL A 164 3.54 6.47 -1.48
C VAL A 164 3.67 7.99 -1.61
N PRO A 165 4.56 8.65 -0.86
CA PRO A 165 4.67 10.12 -0.90
C PRO A 165 5.38 10.63 -2.17
N GLY A 166 6.21 9.79 -2.78
CA GLY A 166 7.04 10.08 -3.95
C GLY A 166 6.53 9.50 -5.26
N ASN A 167 7.21 9.80 -6.37
CA ASN A 167 6.95 9.10 -7.62
C ASN A 167 7.58 7.71 -7.56
N ILE A 168 6.83 6.67 -7.92
CA ILE A 168 7.33 5.31 -8.02
C ILE A 168 8.31 5.23 -9.19
N VAL A 169 9.47 4.62 -8.93
CA VAL A 169 10.57 4.46 -9.88
C VAL A 169 10.96 3.01 -10.09
N TYR A 170 10.78 2.15 -9.09
CA TYR A 170 10.91 0.71 -9.22
C TYR A 170 9.82 0.00 -8.43
N ALA A 171 9.39 -1.15 -8.92
CA ALA A 171 8.53 -2.06 -8.18
C ALA A 171 8.93 -3.52 -8.47
N SER A 172 8.68 -4.45 -7.56
CA SER A 172 8.84 -5.89 -7.86
C SER A 172 7.80 -6.36 -8.88
N ASP A 173 8.03 -7.51 -9.51
CA ASP A 173 7.17 -8.04 -10.58
C ASP A 173 5.75 -8.42 -10.13
N ASN A 174 5.53 -8.70 -8.84
CA ASN A 174 4.22 -8.91 -8.23
C ASN A 174 3.47 -7.62 -7.85
N VAL A 175 3.84 -6.48 -8.45
CA VAL A 175 3.22 -5.17 -8.21
C VAL A 175 2.75 -4.56 -9.51
N GLU A 176 1.47 -4.18 -9.56
CA GLU A 176 0.87 -3.43 -10.66
C GLU A 176 0.96 -1.92 -10.39
N ILE A 177 1.48 -1.15 -11.35
CA ILE A 177 1.51 0.32 -11.24
C ILE A 177 0.17 0.93 -11.64
N THR A 178 -0.53 1.55 -10.69
CA THR A 178 -1.85 2.17 -10.90
C THR A 178 -1.79 3.69 -11.08
N GLY A 179 -0.61 4.29 -10.86
CA GLY A 179 -0.37 5.70 -11.05
C GLY A 179 1.04 6.12 -10.65
N LYS A 180 1.33 7.43 -10.69
CA LYS A 180 2.67 7.95 -10.36
C LYS A 180 3.08 7.66 -8.92
N LYS A 181 2.12 7.61 -8.00
CA LYS A 181 2.34 7.47 -6.55
C LYS A 181 1.53 6.32 -5.95
N SER A 182 0.99 5.46 -6.79
CA SER A 182 0.11 4.37 -6.38
C SER A 182 0.42 3.11 -7.15
N ALA A 183 0.40 1.99 -6.44
CA ALA A 183 0.58 0.67 -7.00
C ALA A 183 -0.24 -0.35 -6.20
N ARG A 184 -0.63 -1.45 -6.83
CA ARG A 184 -1.41 -2.53 -6.24
C ARG A 184 -0.55 -3.77 -6.15
N VAL A 185 -0.45 -4.35 -4.96
CA VAL A 185 0.21 -5.65 -4.79
C VAL A 185 -0.75 -6.73 -5.26
N LEU A 186 -0.27 -7.62 -6.11
CA LEU A 186 -1.08 -8.70 -6.67
C LEU A 186 -1.18 -9.86 -5.68
N SER A 187 -2.34 -10.51 -5.64
CA SER A 187 -2.47 -11.80 -4.97
C SER A 187 -1.69 -12.89 -5.71
N GLU A 188 -1.37 -14.00 -5.04
CA GLU A 188 -0.67 -15.13 -5.68
C GLU A 188 -1.41 -15.66 -6.92
N ALA A 189 -2.76 -15.62 -6.91
CA ALA A 189 -3.59 -16.03 -8.03
C ALA A 189 -3.49 -15.07 -9.23
N GLU A 190 -3.35 -13.77 -8.98
CA GLU A 190 -3.17 -12.75 -10.02
C GLU A 190 -1.74 -12.77 -10.57
N ALA A 191 -0.73 -12.89 -9.69
CA ALA A 191 0.68 -12.94 -10.08
C ALA A 191 1.02 -14.17 -10.94
N GLY A 192 0.34 -15.30 -10.73
CA GLY A 192 0.51 -16.50 -11.55
C GLY A 192 -0.16 -16.47 -12.92
N ALA A 193 -1.13 -15.57 -13.14
CA ALA A 193 -1.90 -15.49 -14.37
C ALA A 193 -1.18 -14.70 -15.48
N GLU A 194 -0.26 -13.79 -15.14
CA GLU A 194 0.50 -12.98 -16.11
C GLU A 194 1.65 -13.75 -16.79
N ALA A 195 1.92 -15.01 -16.40
CA ALA A 195 2.99 -15.82 -16.98
C ALA A 195 2.59 -16.69 -18.18
N GLN A 196 1.35 -16.59 -18.68
CA GLN A 196 0.93 -17.32 -19.89
C GLN A 196 0.79 -16.35 -21.08
N GLU A 197 1.84 -16.26 -21.89
CA GLU A 197 1.65 -15.88 -23.29
C GLU A 197 0.69 -16.88 -23.95
N PRO A 198 -0.23 -16.43 -24.83
CA PRO A 198 -1.07 -17.34 -25.59
C PRO A 198 -0.20 -18.10 -26.60
N GLU A 199 0.19 -19.32 -26.25
CA GLU A 199 0.72 -20.30 -27.19
C GLU A 199 -0.40 -20.68 -28.18
N THR A 200 -0.34 -20.11 -29.40
CA THR A 200 -1.17 -20.56 -30.52
C THR A 200 -0.59 -21.84 -31.08
N ASN A 201 -1.23 -22.98 -30.77
CA ASN A 201 -0.95 -24.23 -31.47
C ASN A 201 -1.61 -24.20 -32.86
N GLU A 202 -0.97 -24.79 -33.87
CA GLU A 202 -1.31 -24.71 -35.31
C GLU A 202 -2.71 -25.23 -35.72
N ASP A 203 -3.59 -25.63 -34.79
CA ASP A 203 -4.92 -26.19 -35.10
C ASP A 203 -6.12 -25.37 -34.57
N GLY A 204 -5.92 -24.14 -34.06
CA GLY A 204 -7.02 -23.18 -33.86
C GLY A 204 -8.12 -23.58 -32.86
N ALA A 205 -7.83 -24.46 -31.88
CA ALA A 205 -8.77 -24.84 -30.83
C ALA A 205 -8.41 -24.19 -29.48
N ILE A 206 -9.30 -23.32 -28.99
CA ILE A 206 -9.30 -22.80 -27.61
C ILE A 206 -9.65 -23.93 -26.63
N SER A 207 -8.68 -24.35 -25.81
CA SER A 207 -8.90 -25.29 -24.70
C SER A 207 -9.31 -24.50 -23.46
N LEU A 208 -10.61 -24.39 -23.21
CA LEU A 208 -11.15 -23.93 -21.94
C LEU A 208 -11.31 -25.15 -21.03
N SER A 209 -10.42 -25.31 -20.06
CA SER A 209 -10.63 -26.25 -18.95
C SER A 209 -11.14 -25.50 -17.72
N PRO A 210 -12.03 -26.14 -16.93
CA PRO A 210 -13.10 -25.45 -16.23
C PRO A 210 -12.71 -24.88 -14.86
N VAL A 211 -13.49 -23.87 -14.47
CA VAL A 211 -13.70 -23.40 -13.09
C VAL A 211 -13.74 -24.58 -12.10
N SER A 212 -12.81 -24.60 -11.15
CA SER A 212 -12.86 -25.51 -10.00
C SER A 212 -13.38 -24.76 -8.79
N SER A 213 -14.68 -24.90 -8.54
CA SER A 213 -15.25 -24.76 -7.21
C SER A 213 -14.85 -25.97 -6.36
N GLY A 214 -14.20 -25.76 -5.21
CA GLY A 214 -14.01 -26.87 -4.27
C GLY A 214 -12.96 -26.67 -3.19
N SER A 215 -13.42 -26.20 -2.03
CA SER A 215 -13.06 -26.64 -0.68
C SER A 215 -11.61 -26.48 -0.18
N ALA A 216 -11.53 -25.71 0.90
CA ALA A 216 -10.49 -25.64 1.93
C ALA A 216 -9.39 -26.70 1.86
N LYS A 217 -8.17 -26.22 1.61
CA LYS A 217 -6.93 -26.89 2.00
C LYS A 217 -6.20 -25.97 2.95
N GLU A 218 -6.20 -26.34 4.23
CA GLU A 218 -5.26 -25.82 5.22
C GLU A 218 -3.86 -25.89 4.60
N THR A 219 -3.25 -24.72 4.40
CA THR A 219 -1.88 -24.62 3.91
C THR A 219 -1.03 -24.14 5.07
N GLU A 220 -0.38 -25.09 5.74
CA GLU A 220 0.82 -24.79 6.51
C GLU A 220 1.85 -24.14 5.58
N GLY A 221 2.18 -22.87 5.85
CA GLY A 221 3.41 -22.22 5.39
C GLY A 221 3.49 -21.83 3.91
N SER A 222 2.52 -21.08 3.37
CA SER A 222 2.83 -20.20 2.22
C SER A 222 3.44 -18.92 2.77
N THR A 223 4.76 -18.74 2.63
CA THR A 223 5.35 -17.41 2.78
C THR A 223 4.97 -16.61 1.54
N ALA A 224 3.93 -15.78 1.64
CA ALA A 224 3.55 -14.84 0.60
C ALA A 224 4.79 -14.05 0.12
N ALA A 225 4.93 -13.90 -1.20
CA ALA A 225 6.07 -13.21 -1.79
C ALA A 225 6.11 -11.74 -1.35
N LEU A 226 7.31 -11.24 -1.01
CA LEU A 226 7.49 -9.83 -0.67
C LEU A 226 7.29 -8.96 -1.91
N ALA A 227 6.44 -7.96 -1.79
CA ALA A 227 6.32 -6.87 -2.75
C ALA A 227 7.18 -5.68 -2.31
N TYR A 228 7.84 -5.05 -3.28
CA TYR A 228 8.74 -3.91 -3.08
C TYR A 228 8.25 -2.74 -3.92
N ILE A 229 8.10 -1.56 -3.32
CA ILE A 229 7.69 -0.33 -4.01
C ILE A 229 8.69 0.77 -3.64
N LEU A 230 9.51 1.19 -4.61
CA LEU A 230 10.52 2.24 -4.44
C LEU A 230 10.06 3.56 -5.04
N TYR A 231 10.36 4.65 -4.35
CA TYR A 231 9.95 5.99 -4.75
C TYR A 231 11.00 7.06 -4.41
N GLU A 232 10.98 8.15 -5.19
CA GLU A 232 11.81 9.35 -4.98
C GLU A 232 11.40 10.21 -3.78
#